data_AF-W2XPM2-F1
#
_entry.id   AF-W2XPM2-F1
#
_cell.length_a   1.000
_cell.length_b   1.000
_cell.length_c   1.000
_cell.angle_alpha   90.00
_cell.angle_beta   90.00
_cell.angle_gamma   90.00
#
_symmetry.space_group_name_H-M   'P 1'
#
loop_
_entity.id
_entity.type
_entity.pdbx_description
1 polymer ?
#
loop_
_entity_poly.entity_id
_entity_poly.type
_entity_poly.pdbx_seq_one_letter_code
_entity_poly.pdbx_strand_id
1 'polypeptide(L)'
;MAREDSQLLMEDMKIFIIVKSQLVPCSICALTRPHKMRYQLLRCSSGTCKAAAPYDACQWQGKALTCHELNRVTIVESGTHETLVRERRQPQLTSRLKDYGREMATQGLKPARIRMGMARRFGLSEADMPTLRQMQWFISHYTKKTLHRNDDYDEILGQIDQLTYGPDVSDTNPCFFLGGNVTAARLLHNAARDPGTFVLHIDATFKLYQMAYPVIVCRVSDRCRSFHLVALFITSQRLERLYVKALSSIRRVFTTVTGQQLLVKYVMADAVAGQQHAVNQVFGVDSDYVYLMCFYHVMAKVHEKLKGIPDSLCEGVVADMYDLHFASSQEVYDEQMQIVLEKWSSQEGFRSYFNNIWMKSEFWRWQCFHTPSGYATTNNPVQ
;
A
#
# COMPACT_ATOMS: atom_id res chain seq x y z
N MET A 1 -28.75 -19.01 16.10
CA MET A 1 -29.72 -20.09 15.85
C MET A 1 -31.05 -19.56 15.30
N ALA A 2 -32.05 -19.14 16.07
CA ALA A 2 -33.36 -18.79 15.48
C ALA A 2 -33.40 -17.57 14.52
N ARG A 3 -32.46 -16.63 14.69
CA ARG A 3 -32.28 -15.50 13.78
C ARG A 3 -31.72 -15.93 12.41
N GLU A 4 -31.04 -17.08 12.36
CA GLU A 4 -30.47 -17.64 11.13
C GLU A 4 -31.54 -18.41 10.35
N ASP A 5 -32.38 -19.22 10.99
CA ASP A 5 -33.43 -20.00 10.29
C ASP A 5 -34.49 -19.11 9.63
N SER A 6 -34.84 -18.00 10.28
CA SER A 6 -35.76 -17.01 9.70
C SER A 6 -35.15 -16.22 8.55
N GLN A 7 -33.82 -16.00 8.56
CA GLN A 7 -33.11 -15.42 7.42
C GLN A 7 -33.05 -16.42 6.25
N LEU A 8 -32.79 -17.70 6.52
CA LEU A 8 -32.76 -18.76 5.51
C LEU A 8 -34.11 -18.92 4.79
N LEU A 9 -35.23 -18.93 5.52
CA LEU A 9 -36.57 -18.98 4.90
C LEU A 9 -36.91 -17.73 4.07
N MET A 10 -36.31 -16.58 4.42
CA MET A 10 -36.47 -15.33 3.67
C MET A 10 -35.50 -15.20 2.49
N GLU A 11 -34.37 -15.93 2.49
CA GLU A 11 -33.37 -15.93 1.42
C GLU A 11 -33.86 -16.60 0.14
N ASP A 12 -34.79 -17.56 0.26
CA ASP A 12 -35.42 -18.24 -0.88
C ASP A 12 -36.55 -17.42 -1.52
N MET A 13 -37.06 -16.40 -0.83
CA MET A 13 -38.10 -15.50 -1.35
C MET A 13 -37.55 -14.55 -2.41
N LYS A 14 -38.40 -14.12 -3.37
CA LYS A 14 -38.04 -13.04 -4.30
C LYS A 14 -37.76 -11.76 -3.53
N ILE A 15 -36.80 -10.95 -4.02
CA ILE A 15 -36.34 -9.71 -3.38
C ILE A 15 -37.54 -8.86 -2.93
N PHE A 16 -37.57 -8.52 -1.64
CA PHE A 16 -38.62 -7.77 -0.99
C PHE A 16 -38.05 -6.63 -0.14
N ILE A 17 -38.92 -5.68 0.23
CA ILE A 17 -38.64 -4.62 1.19
C ILE A 17 -39.61 -4.71 2.37
N ILE A 18 -39.15 -4.30 3.55
CA ILE A 18 -39.98 -4.21 4.74
C ILE A 18 -40.65 -2.84 4.75
N VAL A 19 -41.95 -2.80 4.49
CA VAL A 19 -42.72 -1.56 4.43
C VAL A 19 -43.24 -1.12 5.81
N LYS A 20 -43.38 -2.06 6.74
CA LYS A 20 -43.80 -1.80 8.12
C LYS A 20 -43.11 -2.76 9.06
N SER A 21 -42.58 -2.25 10.17
CA SER A 21 -41.96 -3.06 11.22
C SER A 21 -42.31 -2.47 12.58
N GLN A 22 -43.05 -3.21 13.41
CA GLN A 22 -43.48 -2.74 14.72
C GLN A 22 -43.53 -3.88 15.75
N LEU A 23 -43.48 -3.53 17.03
CA LEU A 23 -43.67 -4.48 18.13
C LEU A 23 -45.14 -4.49 18.55
N VAL A 24 -45.76 -5.66 18.58
CA VAL A 24 -47.16 -5.87 18.96
C VAL A 24 -47.26 -6.96 20.03
N PRO A 25 -48.34 -7.02 20.82
CA PRO A 25 -48.58 -8.16 21.71
C PRO A 25 -48.49 -9.48 20.94
N CYS A 26 -47.80 -10.47 21.50
CA CYS A 26 -47.60 -11.74 20.83
C CYS A 26 -48.92 -12.51 20.74
N SER A 27 -49.32 -12.89 19.52
CA SER A 27 -50.50 -13.71 19.25
C SER A 27 -50.18 -15.08 18.67
N ILE A 28 -48.88 -15.39 18.47
CA ILE A 28 -48.42 -16.67 17.88
C ILE A 28 -47.93 -17.69 18.92
N CYS A 29 -47.81 -17.28 20.19
CA CYS A 29 -47.31 -18.11 21.28
C CYS A 29 -48.39 -18.27 22.35
N ALA A 30 -48.58 -19.49 22.88
CA ALA A 30 -49.52 -19.77 23.96
C ALA A 30 -48.93 -19.50 25.37
N LEU A 31 -47.96 -18.58 25.49
CA LEU A 31 -47.37 -18.24 26.78
C LEU A 31 -48.36 -17.43 27.62
N THR A 32 -48.49 -17.78 28.90
CA THR A 32 -49.34 -17.08 29.87
C THR A 32 -48.80 -15.70 30.26
N ARG A 33 -47.50 -15.44 30.01
CA ARG A 33 -46.86 -14.15 30.29
C ARG A 33 -46.99 -13.19 29.09
N PRO A 34 -47.45 -11.94 29.31
CA PRO A 34 -47.49 -10.93 28.26
C PRO A 34 -46.08 -10.64 27.72
N HIS A 35 -45.91 -10.73 26.41
CA HIS A 35 -44.66 -10.39 25.73
C HIS A 35 -44.95 -9.84 24.33
N LYS A 36 -43.94 -9.24 23.70
CA LYS A 36 -44.07 -8.60 22.39
C LYS A 36 -43.50 -9.49 21.29
N MET A 37 -44.16 -9.52 20.15
CA MET A 37 -43.64 -10.07 18.89
C MET A 37 -43.36 -8.94 17.90
N ARG A 38 -42.42 -9.17 16.99
CA ARG A 38 -42.13 -8.26 15.89
C ARG A 38 -43.04 -8.59 14.71
N TYR A 39 -43.85 -7.62 14.31
CA TYR A 39 -44.72 -7.67 13.14
C TYR A 39 -44.04 -6.96 11.99
N GLN A 40 -43.86 -7.63 10.85
CA GLN A 40 -43.29 -7.06 9.64
C GLN A 40 -44.18 -7.30 8.43
N LEU A 41 -44.46 -6.24 7.68
CA LEU A 41 -45.13 -6.32 6.38
C LEU A 41 -44.08 -6.15 5.27
N LEU A 42 -44.11 -7.06 4.32
CA LEU A 42 -43.16 -7.20 3.22
C LEU A 42 -43.87 -6.90 1.91
N ARG A 43 -43.21 -6.19 1.01
CA ARG A 43 -43.67 -5.94 -0.35
C ARG A 43 -42.59 -6.36 -1.34
N CYS A 44 -43.01 -6.90 -2.48
CA CYS A 44 -42.07 -7.24 -3.55
C CYS A 44 -41.32 -5.98 -4.04
N SER A 45 -40.00 -6.10 -4.17
CA SER A 45 -39.12 -5.09 -4.79
C SER A 45 -38.33 -5.67 -5.96
N SER A 46 -38.75 -6.83 -6.46
CA SER A 46 -38.11 -7.50 -7.58
C SER A 46 -38.32 -6.73 -8.88
N GLY A 47 -37.22 -6.34 -9.52
CA GLY A 47 -37.25 -5.69 -10.84
C GLY A 47 -37.93 -6.54 -11.91
N THR A 48 -37.90 -7.87 -11.79
CA THR A 48 -38.57 -8.76 -12.75
C THR A 48 -40.08 -8.77 -12.59
N CYS A 49 -40.61 -8.58 -11.38
CA CYS A 49 -42.05 -8.41 -11.16
C CYS A 49 -42.51 -7.07 -11.73
N LYS A 50 -41.71 -6.01 -11.53
CA LYS A 50 -41.97 -4.69 -12.10
C LYS A 50 -41.93 -4.68 -13.64
N ALA A 51 -41.05 -5.48 -14.23
CA ALA A 51 -40.96 -5.60 -15.69
C ALA A 51 -42.11 -6.40 -16.31
N ALA A 52 -42.62 -7.41 -15.59
CA ALA A 52 -43.73 -8.24 -16.08
C ALA A 52 -45.08 -7.48 -16.10
N ALA A 53 -45.30 -6.58 -15.15
CA ALA A 53 -46.45 -5.69 -15.11
C ALA A 53 -45.96 -4.23 -14.90
N PRO A 54 -45.56 -3.52 -15.97
CA PRO A 54 -44.97 -2.17 -15.85
C PRO A 54 -45.91 -1.12 -15.26
N TYR A 55 -47.22 -1.34 -15.41
CA TYR A 55 -48.27 -0.39 -15.06
C TYR A 55 -48.98 -0.72 -13.74
N ASP A 56 -48.77 -1.94 -13.20
CA ASP A 56 -49.40 -2.39 -11.95
C ASP A 56 -48.35 -2.75 -10.89
N ALA A 57 -48.67 -2.47 -9.63
CA ALA A 57 -47.82 -2.92 -8.52
C ALA A 57 -47.94 -4.44 -8.36
N CYS A 58 -46.81 -5.12 -8.12
CA CYS A 58 -46.80 -6.55 -7.82
C CYS A 58 -47.77 -6.86 -6.66
N GLN A 59 -48.68 -7.80 -6.89
CA GLN A 59 -49.74 -8.14 -5.95
C GLN A 59 -49.24 -8.91 -4.72
N TRP A 60 -48.04 -9.49 -4.79
CA TRP A 60 -47.47 -10.24 -3.67
C TRP A 60 -47.18 -9.36 -2.45
N GLN A 61 -47.62 -9.85 -1.30
CA GLN A 61 -47.35 -9.29 0.02
C GLN A 61 -46.99 -10.41 1.00
N GLY A 62 -45.97 -10.17 1.81
CA GLY A 62 -45.58 -11.08 2.89
C GLY A 62 -45.86 -10.47 4.25
N LYS A 63 -46.19 -11.29 5.23
CA LYS A 63 -46.33 -10.90 6.64
C LYS A 63 -45.50 -11.84 7.48
N ALA A 64 -44.48 -11.31 8.16
CA ALA A 64 -43.64 -12.06 9.08
C ALA A 64 -43.95 -11.66 10.53
N LEU A 65 -44.22 -12.66 11.36
CA LEU A 65 -44.43 -12.55 12.80
C LEU A 65 -43.31 -13.28 13.52
N THR A 66 -42.47 -12.55 14.27
CA THR A 66 -41.32 -13.12 14.97
C THR A 66 -41.48 -12.93 16.48
N CYS A 67 -41.61 -14.03 17.22
CA CYS A 67 -41.54 -14.02 18.68
C CYS A 67 -40.10 -14.32 19.13
N HIS A 68 -39.50 -13.37 19.84
CA HIS A 68 -38.12 -13.52 20.34
C HIS A 68 -38.02 -14.45 21.56
N GLU A 69 -39.07 -14.57 22.37
CA GLU A 69 -39.08 -15.41 23.59
C GLU A 69 -39.01 -16.91 23.26
N LEU A 70 -39.87 -17.36 22.33
CA LEU A 70 -39.90 -18.77 21.90
C LEU A 70 -39.16 -19.02 20.60
N ASN A 71 -38.47 -18.01 20.06
CA ASN A 71 -37.71 -18.14 18.81
C ASN A 71 -38.56 -18.68 17.63
N ARG A 72 -39.85 -18.31 17.60
CA ARG A 72 -40.80 -18.76 16.57
C ARG A 72 -41.00 -17.69 15.52
N VAL A 73 -41.06 -18.13 14.27
CA VAL A 73 -41.39 -17.28 13.12
C VAL A 73 -42.56 -17.89 12.36
N THR A 74 -43.53 -17.05 12.03
CA THR A 74 -44.66 -17.40 11.16
C THR A 74 -44.66 -16.43 9.99
N ILE A 75 -44.60 -16.98 8.78
CA ILE A 75 -44.66 -16.20 7.54
C ILE A 75 -45.96 -16.54 6.83
N VAL A 76 -46.71 -15.50 6.46
CA VAL A 76 -47.95 -15.61 5.69
C VAL A 76 -47.74 -14.85 4.38
N GLU A 77 -47.97 -15.52 3.27
CA GLU A 77 -47.87 -14.95 1.93
C GLU A 77 -49.26 -14.77 1.34
N SER A 78 -49.49 -13.65 0.64
CA SER A 78 -50.74 -13.34 -0.04
C SER A 78 -50.45 -12.73 -1.41
N GLY A 79 -51.29 -13.05 -2.39
CA GLY A 79 -51.12 -12.64 -3.78
C GLY A 79 -50.12 -13.50 -4.55
N THR A 80 -49.88 -13.13 -5.81
CA THR A 80 -49.01 -13.87 -6.73
C THR A 80 -47.88 -12.99 -7.25
N HIS A 81 -46.76 -13.63 -7.63
CA HIS A 81 -45.72 -13.00 -8.42
C HIS A 81 -45.94 -13.32 -9.89
N GLU A 82 -46.07 -12.30 -10.73
CA GLU A 82 -45.94 -12.44 -12.18
C GLU A 82 -44.52 -12.05 -12.58
N THR A 83 -43.78 -12.95 -13.21
CA THR A 83 -42.41 -12.68 -13.71
C THR A 83 -42.14 -13.43 -14.98
N LEU A 84 -41.38 -12.82 -15.88
CA LEU A 84 -40.89 -13.45 -17.10
C LEU A 84 -40.06 -14.70 -16.77
N VAL A 85 -40.21 -15.75 -17.59
CA VAL A 85 -39.47 -17.01 -17.47
C VAL A 85 -37.99 -16.75 -17.83
N ARG A 86 -37.20 -16.52 -16.79
CA ARG A 86 -35.73 -16.40 -16.72
C ARG A 86 -35.10 -15.09 -17.21
N GLU A 87 -34.45 -14.42 -16.25
CA GLU A 87 -33.06 -13.96 -16.42
C GLU A 87 -32.21 -14.46 -15.25
N ARG A 88 -30.92 -14.74 -15.52
CA ARG A 88 -29.92 -15.24 -14.56
C ARG A 88 -29.83 -14.27 -13.37
N ARG A 89 -29.97 -14.79 -12.14
CA ARG A 89 -29.67 -14.02 -10.91
C ARG A 89 -28.25 -13.45 -11.05
N GLN A 90 -28.07 -12.14 -10.84
CA GLN A 90 -26.74 -11.55 -10.80
C GLN A 90 -25.89 -12.32 -9.77
N PRO A 91 -24.63 -12.68 -10.10
CA PRO A 91 -23.77 -13.41 -9.18
C PRO A 91 -23.58 -12.58 -7.91
N GLN A 92 -24.15 -13.07 -6.81
CA GLN A 92 -24.04 -12.45 -5.50
C GLN A 92 -22.83 -13.02 -4.76
N LEU A 93 -22.17 -12.18 -3.96
CA LEU A 93 -21.18 -12.67 -3.00
C LEU A 93 -21.89 -13.47 -1.90
N THR A 94 -21.83 -14.80 -2.02
CA THR A 94 -22.30 -15.74 -0.99
C THR A 94 -21.48 -15.59 0.29
N SER A 95 -22.00 -16.07 1.43
CA SER A 95 -21.30 -15.99 2.71
C SER A 95 -19.90 -16.63 2.65
N ARG A 96 -19.78 -17.81 2.03
CA ARG A 96 -18.51 -18.52 1.82
C ARG A 96 -17.49 -17.72 1.00
N LEU A 97 -17.93 -17.02 -0.05
CA LEU A 97 -17.05 -16.15 -0.83
C LEU A 97 -16.62 -14.93 -0.02
N LYS A 98 -17.50 -14.38 0.81
CA LYS A 98 -17.16 -13.29 1.72
C LYS A 98 -16.11 -13.72 2.76
N ASP A 99 -16.23 -14.91 3.34
CA ASP A 99 -15.26 -15.47 4.28
C ASP A 99 -13.87 -15.60 3.66
N TYR A 100 -13.79 -16.24 2.49
CA TYR A 100 -12.53 -16.35 1.76
C TYR A 100 -11.96 -14.98 1.37
N GLY A 101 -12.81 -14.07 0.91
CA GLY A 101 -12.40 -12.70 0.57
C GLY A 101 -11.80 -11.97 1.76
N ARG A 102 -12.40 -12.12 2.96
CA ARG A 102 -11.85 -11.57 4.20
C ARG A 102 -10.50 -12.18 4.56
N GLU A 103 -10.40 -13.51 4.53
CA GLU A 103 -9.16 -14.24 4.84
C GLU A 103 -8.00 -13.77 3.96
N MET A 104 -8.21 -13.74 2.64
CA MET A 104 -7.19 -13.32 1.68
C MET A 104 -6.87 -11.82 1.76
N ALA A 105 -7.85 -10.98 2.12
CA ALA A 105 -7.63 -9.55 2.33
C ALA A 105 -6.77 -9.29 3.58
N THR A 106 -6.95 -10.07 4.65
CA THR A 106 -6.08 -10.01 5.84
C THR A 106 -4.63 -10.39 5.50
N GLN A 107 -4.43 -11.29 4.55
CA GLN A 107 -3.10 -11.65 4.01
C GLN A 107 -2.53 -10.61 3.02
N GLY A 108 -3.25 -9.51 2.75
CA GLY A 108 -2.77 -8.41 1.91
C GLY A 108 -2.92 -8.61 0.40
N LEU A 109 -3.66 -9.64 -0.04
CA LEU A 109 -3.86 -9.91 -1.47
C LEU A 109 -4.76 -8.85 -2.14
N LYS A 110 -4.45 -8.49 -3.39
CA LYS A 110 -5.24 -7.52 -4.18
C LYS A 110 -6.59 -8.09 -4.62
N PRO A 111 -7.67 -7.29 -4.72
CA PRO A 111 -9.02 -7.76 -5.08
C PRO A 111 -9.08 -8.59 -6.37
N ALA A 112 -8.31 -8.24 -7.40
CA ALA A 112 -8.22 -9.01 -8.64
C ALA A 112 -7.64 -10.42 -8.42
N ARG A 113 -6.60 -10.56 -7.59
CA ARG A 113 -6.02 -11.87 -7.23
C ARG A 113 -6.96 -12.69 -6.36
N ILE A 114 -7.68 -12.05 -5.44
CA ILE A 114 -8.71 -12.72 -4.62
C ILE A 114 -9.82 -13.28 -5.52
N ARG A 115 -10.32 -12.50 -6.50
CA ARG A 115 -11.32 -12.94 -7.47
C ARG A 115 -10.85 -14.16 -8.29
N MET A 116 -9.61 -14.14 -8.78
CA MET A 116 -9.04 -15.29 -9.50
C MET A 116 -8.84 -16.51 -8.58
N GLY A 117 -8.46 -16.27 -7.32
CA GLY A 117 -8.36 -17.30 -6.29
C GLY A 117 -9.71 -17.96 -5.99
N MET A 118 -10.80 -17.18 -5.97
CA MET A 118 -12.17 -17.70 -5.81
C MET A 118 -12.56 -18.63 -6.95
N ALA A 119 -12.27 -18.25 -8.20
CA ALA A 119 -12.56 -19.07 -9.36
C ALA A 119 -11.89 -20.46 -9.25
N ARG A 120 -10.62 -20.50 -8.83
CA ARG A 120 -9.87 -21.75 -8.66
C ARG A 120 -10.31 -22.55 -7.43
N ARG A 121 -10.50 -21.90 -6.28
CA ARG A 121 -10.79 -22.57 -5.00
C ARG A 121 -12.21 -23.14 -4.95
N PHE A 122 -13.17 -22.49 -5.62
CA PHE A 122 -14.58 -22.87 -5.60
C PHE A 122 -15.10 -23.39 -6.94
N GLY A 123 -14.24 -23.52 -7.96
CA GLY A 123 -14.62 -24.03 -9.28
C GLY A 123 -15.70 -23.21 -9.97
N LEU A 124 -15.68 -21.88 -9.81
CA LEU A 124 -16.73 -21.01 -10.36
C LEU A 124 -16.55 -20.80 -11.86
N SER A 125 -17.67 -20.87 -12.60
CA SER A 125 -17.71 -20.44 -14.01
C SER A 125 -17.62 -18.92 -14.13
N GLU A 126 -17.28 -18.38 -15.31
CA GLU A 126 -17.26 -16.92 -15.52
C GLU A 126 -18.61 -16.25 -15.21
N ALA A 127 -19.72 -16.96 -15.46
CA ALA A 127 -21.06 -16.44 -15.23
C ALA A 127 -21.43 -16.35 -13.75
N ASP A 128 -20.84 -17.20 -12.91
CA ASP A 128 -21.09 -17.24 -11.47
C ASP A 128 -20.05 -16.42 -10.68
N MET A 129 -19.05 -15.89 -11.38
CA MET A 129 -17.97 -15.13 -10.77
C MET A 129 -18.46 -13.74 -10.34
N PRO A 130 -18.20 -13.31 -9.08
CA PRO A 130 -18.41 -11.93 -8.69
C PRO A 130 -17.63 -11.00 -9.61
N THR A 131 -18.25 -9.89 -10.00
CA THR A 131 -17.57 -8.87 -10.80
C THR A 131 -16.39 -8.28 -10.03
N LEU A 132 -15.39 -7.79 -10.76
CA LEU A 132 -14.24 -7.11 -10.12
C LEU A 132 -14.70 -5.93 -9.26
N ARG A 133 -15.69 -5.17 -9.75
CA ARG A 133 -16.26 -4.02 -9.03
C ARG A 133 -16.91 -4.42 -7.71
N GLN A 134 -17.70 -5.51 -7.70
CA GLN A 134 -18.28 -6.05 -6.46
C GLN A 134 -17.18 -6.49 -5.47
N MET A 135 -16.12 -7.14 -5.96
CA MET A 135 -14.98 -7.52 -5.11
C MET A 135 -14.22 -6.32 -4.58
N GLN A 136 -13.94 -5.32 -5.41
CA GLN A 136 -13.29 -4.08 -4.98
C GLN A 136 -14.10 -3.38 -3.89
N TRP A 137 -15.42 -3.24 -4.09
CA TRP A 137 -16.31 -2.63 -3.09
C TRP A 137 -16.36 -3.43 -1.79
N PHE A 138 -16.56 -4.74 -1.86
CA PHE A 138 -16.64 -5.59 -0.67
C PHE A 138 -15.33 -5.59 0.12
N ILE A 139 -14.20 -5.79 -0.57
CA ILE A 139 -12.89 -5.81 0.07
C ILE A 139 -12.55 -4.43 0.61
N SER A 140 -12.77 -3.35 -0.16
CA SER A 140 -12.54 -1.98 0.32
C SER A 140 -13.37 -1.66 1.55
N HIS A 141 -14.66 -2.01 1.58
CA HIS A 141 -15.50 -1.81 2.75
C HIS A 141 -15.02 -2.62 3.96
N TYR A 142 -14.68 -3.90 3.76
CA TYR A 142 -14.14 -4.75 4.83
C TYR A 142 -12.80 -4.25 5.36
N THR A 143 -11.88 -3.87 4.47
CA THR A 143 -10.55 -3.38 4.85
C THR A 143 -10.64 -2.03 5.56
N LYS A 144 -11.53 -1.12 5.12
CA LYS A 144 -11.79 0.16 5.80
C LYS A 144 -12.40 -0.05 7.19
N LYS A 145 -13.41 -0.93 7.31
CA LYS A 145 -14.15 -1.15 8.56
C LYS A 145 -13.40 -1.98 9.60
N THR A 146 -12.62 -2.97 9.17
CA THR A 146 -12.09 -4.02 10.07
C THR A 146 -10.56 -4.07 10.10
N LEU A 147 -9.90 -3.66 9.02
CA LEU A 147 -8.43 -3.68 8.93
C LEU A 147 -7.81 -2.27 8.99
N HIS A 148 -8.63 -1.23 9.21
CA HIS A 148 -8.23 0.19 9.23
C HIS A 148 -7.35 0.60 8.04
N ARG A 149 -7.59 -0.01 6.87
CA ARG A 149 -6.86 0.25 5.63
C ARG A 149 -7.69 1.23 4.81
N ASN A 150 -7.43 2.52 4.97
CA ASN A 150 -7.98 3.52 4.06
C ASN A 150 -6.93 3.76 2.97
N ASP A 151 -7.26 3.38 1.75
CA ASP A 151 -6.49 3.82 0.60
C ASP A 151 -6.97 5.26 0.29
N ASP A 152 -6.27 6.26 0.79
CA ASP A 152 -6.61 7.70 0.74
C ASP A 152 -6.34 8.31 -0.64
N TYR A 153 -6.59 7.58 -1.72
CA TYR A 153 -6.33 8.07 -3.07
C TYR A 153 -7.06 9.40 -3.33
N ASP A 154 -8.33 9.48 -2.93
CA ASP A 154 -9.17 10.67 -3.13
C ASP A 154 -8.80 11.82 -2.17
N GLU A 155 -8.32 11.52 -0.96
CA GLU A 155 -7.88 12.53 0.01
C GLU A 155 -6.51 13.09 -0.35
N ILE A 156 -5.57 12.25 -0.82
CA ILE A 156 -4.29 12.67 -1.37
C ILE A 156 -4.51 13.51 -2.63
N LEU A 157 -5.42 13.10 -3.53
CA LEU A 157 -5.80 13.91 -4.69
C LEU A 157 -6.43 15.24 -4.27
N GLY A 158 -7.32 15.24 -3.28
CA GLY A 158 -7.94 16.46 -2.75
C GLY A 158 -6.91 17.41 -2.12
N GLN A 159 -5.93 16.88 -1.38
CA GLN A 159 -4.83 17.67 -0.84
C GLN A 159 -3.93 18.20 -1.95
N ILE A 160 -3.57 17.38 -2.95
CA ILE A 160 -2.81 17.82 -4.12
C ILE A 160 -3.56 18.94 -4.85
N ASP A 161 -4.86 18.80 -5.09
CA ASP A 161 -5.69 19.78 -5.81
C ASP A 161 -5.84 21.10 -5.02
N GLN A 162 -6.01 21.02 -3.69
CA GLN A 162 -5.99 22.19 -2.80
C GLN A 162 -4.64 22.90 -2.76
N LEU A 163 -3.53 22.16 -2.89
CA LEU A 163 -2.17 22.69 -2.91
C LEU A 163 -1.73 23.19 -4.29
N THR A 164 -2.39 22.74 -5.37
CA THR A 164 -2.09 23.18 -6.75
C THR A 164 -2.52 24.63 -7.00
N TYR A 165 -3.37 25.21 -6.14
CA TYR A 165 -3.91 26.57 -6.31
C TYR A 165 -3.94 27.44 -5.04
N GLY A 166 -3.23 27.05 -3.97
CA GLY A 166 -3.18 27.82 -2.71
C GLY A 166 -2.17 28.97 -2.76
N PRO A 167 -2.54 30.24 -2.52
CA PRO A 167 -1.63 31.39 -2.55
C PRO A 167 -0.52 31.36 -1.47
N ASP A 168 -0.60 30.44 -0.51
CA ASP A 168 0.32 30.33 0.64
C ASP A 168 1.41 29.25 0.48
N VAL A 169 1.38 28.44 -0.59
CA VAL A 169 2.41 27.42 -0.84
C VAL A 169 3.54 28.04 -1.64
N SER A 170 4.52 28.62 -0.95
CA SER A 170 5.73 29.08 -1.63
C SER A 170 6.48 27.89 -2.25
N ASP A 171 7.08 28.08 -3.43
CA ASP A 171 7.97 27.14 -4.13
C ASP A 171 9.16 26.62 -3.28
N THR A 172 9.25 27.03 -2.02
CA THR A 172 10.37 26.87 -1.11
C THR A 172 10.05 25.98 0.10
N ASN A 173 8.83 25.46 0.19
CA ASN A 173 8.41 24.54 1.25
C ASN A 173 8.10 23.16 0.66
N PRO A 174 8.79 22.09 1.09
CA PRO A 174 8.47 20.74 0.65
C PRO A 174 7.09 20.36 1.19
N CYS A 175 6.22 19.85 0.33
CA CYS A 175 4.94 19.35 0.77
C CYS A 175 5.12 17.93 1.30
N PHE A 176 4.80 17.73 2.58
CA PHE A 176 4.94 16.45 3.25
C PHE A 176 3.69 15.62 3.02
N PHE A 177 3.84 14.50 2.32
CA PHE A 177 2.81 13.48 2.21
C PHE A 177 3.26 12.25 3.00
N LEU A 178 2.70 12.06 4.17
CA LEU A 178 2.58 10.71 4.70
C LEU A 178 1.61 10.01 3.76
N GLY A 179 2.11 9.11 2.91
CA GLY A 179 1.28 8.32 2.00
C GLY A 179 0.03 7.85 2.74
N GLY A 180 -1.12 8.31 2.26
CA GLY A 180 -2.33 8.33 3.07
C GLY A 180 -2.68 6.96 3.65
N ASN A 181 -3.11 7.02 4.91
CA ASN A 181 -3.59 5.96 5.79
C ASN A 181 -2.93 4.56 5.69
N VAL A 182 -1.64 4.49 5.36
CA VAL A 182 -0.76 3.54 6.04
C VAL A 182 -0.26 4.27 7.27
N THR A 183 -0.96 4.05 8.39
CA THR A 183 -0.74 4.62 9.73
C THR A 183 0.63 5.29 9.85
N ALA A 184 0.68 6.63 9.81
CA ALA A 184 1.92 7.40 9.97
C ALA A 184 2.74 6.89 11.16
N ALA A 185 2.05 6.50 12.24
CA ALA A 185 2.66 5.86 13.38
C ALA A 185 3.29 4.50 13.09
N ARG A 186 2.60 3.60 12.39
CA ARG A 186 3.10 2.24 12.12
C ARG A 186 4.28 2.22 11.15
N LEU A 187 4.30 3.14 10.19
CA LEU A 187 5.45 3.31 9.29
C LEU A 187 6.68 3.82 10.04
N LEU A 188 6.49 4.77 10.96
CA LEU A 188 7.54 5.29 11.83
C LEU A 188 8.00 4.23 12.83
N HIS A 189 7.11 3.36 13.34
CA HIS A 189 7.50 2.25 14.22
C HIS A 189 8.47 1.27 13.56
N ASN A 190 8.54 1.18 12.23
CA ASN A 190 9.58 0.39 11.55
C ASN A 190 11.00 0.94 11.77
N ALA A 191 11.11 2.22 12.14
CA ALA A 191 12.36 2.86 12.55
C ALA A 191 12.46 3.05 14.08
N ALA A 192 11.41 2.70 14.85
CA ALA A 192 11.41 2.72 16.32
C ALA A 192 12.00 1.44 16.91
N ARG A 193 13.23 1.15 16.51
CA ARG A 193 14.05 0.01 16.93
C ARG A 193 15.51 0.45 16.96
N ASP A 194 16.39 -0.43 17.40
CA ASP A 194 17.83 -0.13 17.45
C ASP A 194 18.34 0.40 16.09
N PRO A 195 19.03 1.56 16.03
CA PRO A 195 19.49 2.16 14.78
C PRO A 195 20.42 1.26 13.94
N GLY A 196 21.11 0.30 14.56
CA GLY A 196 21.94 -0.70 13.87
C GLY A 196 21.14 -1.82 13.19
N THR A 197 19.83 -1.88 13.42
CA THR A 197 18.93 -2.92 12.88
C THR A 197 18.16 -2.49 11.62
N PHE A 198 18.49 -1.32 11.06
CA PHE A 198 17.93 -0.88 9.78
C PHE A 198 18.89 0.04 9.03
N VAL A 199 18.62 0.19 7.72
CA VAL A 199 19.23 1.22 6.87
C VAL A 199 18.13 2.20 6.45
N LEU A 200 18.35 3.50 6.68
CA LEU A 200 17.46 4.56 6.17
C LEU A 200 17.84 4.85 4.71
N HIS A 201 16.92 4.62 3.80
CA HIS A 201 17.07 4.93 2.37
C HIS A 201 16.41 6.26 2.05
N ILE A 202 17.12 7.12 1.33
CA ILE A 202 16.62 8.41 0.82
C ILE A 202 16.85 8.43 -0.69
N ASP A 203 15.78 8.43 -1.47
CA ASP A 203 15.83 8.41 -2.94
C ASP A 203 14.95 9.53 -3.52
N ALA A 204 15.45 10.24 -4.52
CA ALA A 204 14.67 11.26 -5.23
C ALA A 204 14.19 10.72 -6.59
N THR A 205 12.89 10.46 -6.70
CA THR A 205 12.26 9.95 -7.93
C THR A 205 11.45 11.02 -8.66
N PHE A 206 11.38 10.95 -9.99
CA PHE A 206 10.62 11.90 -10.84
C PHE A 206 9.43 11.20 -11.52
N LYS A 207 8.47 10.62 -10.80
CA LYS A 207 7.35 9.91 -11.47
C LYS A 207 6.03 9.93 -10.71
N LEU A 208 5.49 11.11 -10.38
CA LEU A 208 4.13 11.17 -9.81
C LEU A 208 3.14 12.14 -10.47
N TYR A 209 3.53 12.97 -11.46
CA TYR A 209 2.57 13.84 -12.15
C TYR A 209 3.01 14.26 -13.58
N GLN A 210 2.08 14.75 -14.40
CA GLN A 210 2.32 15.31 -15.74
C GLN A 210 3.30 16.50 -15.74
N MET A 211 3.53 17.15 -14.59
CA MET A 211 4.47 18.28 -14.40
C MET A 211 5.86 17.86 -13.87
N ALA A 212 6.13 16.57 -13.67
CA ALA A 212 7.45 16.04 -13.30
C ALA A 212 8.09 16.55 -11.97
N TYR A 213 7.29 16.92 -10.97
CA TYR A 213 7.83 17.31 -9.65
C TYR A 213 8.69 16.20 -9.01
N PRO A 214 9.87 16.53 -8.46
CA PRO A 214 10.65 15.60 -7.67
C PRO A 214 9.89 15.11 -6.43
N VAL A 215 10.00 13.81 -6.16
CA VAL A 215 9.50 13.19 -4.94
C VAL A 215 10.65 12.53 -4.18
N ILE A 216 10.88 12.99 -2.95
CA ILE A 216 11.83 12.40 -2.02
C ILE A 216 11.10 11.26 -1.30
N VAL A 217 11.65 10.06 -1.42
CA VAL A 217 11.13 8.84 -0.83
C VAL A 217 12.06 8.42 0.30
N CYS A 218 11.53 8.38 1.52
CA CYS A 218 12.27 7.87 2.68
C CYS A 218 11.74 6.49 3.05
N ARG A 219 12.63 5.49 3.16
CA ARG A 219 12.28 4.10 3.50
C ARG A 219 13.26 3.56 4.52
N VAL A 220 12.87 2.52 5.25
CA VAL A 220 13.81 1.70 6.02
C VAL A 220 13.87 0.30 5.46
N SER A 221 15.06 -0.28 5.37
CA SER A 221 15.23 -1.70 5.04
C SER A 221 15.62 -2.51 6.27
N ASP A 222 15.09 -3.72 6.38
CA ASP A 222 15.50 -4.71 7.38
C ASP A 222 16.50 -5.75 6.82
N ARG A 223 16.99 -6.64 7.68
CA ARG A 223 17.91 -7.73 7.34
C ARG A 223 17.30 -8.78 6.40
N CYS A 224 15.97 -8.78 6.23
CA CYS A 224 15.28 -9.61 5.26
C CYS A 224 15.20 -8.94 3.88
N ARG A 225 15.93 -7.83 3.67
CA ARG A 225 15.92 -7.01 2.45
C ARG A 225 14.52 -6.49 2.09
N SER A 226 13.63 -6.42 3.08
CA SER A 226 12.30 -5.84 2.90
C SER A 226 12.37 -4.34 3.13
N PHE A 227 11.78 -3.58 2.20
CA PHE A 227 11.74 -2.13 2.25
C PHE A 227 10.38 -1.66 2.76
N HIS A 228 10.41 -0.84 3.80
CA HIS A 228 9.23 -0.28 4.43
C HIS A 228 9.23 1.23 4.23
N LEU A 229 8.15 1.76 3.65
CA LEU A 229 8.01 3.20 3.45
C LEU A 229 7.96 3.92 4.80
N VAL A 230 8.63 5.05 4.93
CA VAL A 230 8.59 5.91 6.12
C VAL A 230 7.88 7.22 5.80
N ALA A 231 8.24 7.85 4.67
CA ALA A 231 7.67 9.13 4.26
C ALA A 231 7.84 9.39 2.76
N LEU A 232 6.99 10.27 2.22
CA LEU A 232 7.12 10.86 0.89
C LEU A 232 7.09 12.40 1.02
N PHE A 233 7.90 13.08 0.22
CA PHE A 233 7.86 14.53 0.10
C PHE A 233 7.79 14.91 -1.36
N ILE A 234 6.84 15.76 -1.70
CA ILE A 234 6.81 16.40 -3.01
C ILE A 234 7.58 17.72 -2.87
N THR A 235 8.58 17.91 -3.71
CA THR A 235 9.37 19.14 -3.73
C THR A 235 9.31 19.77 -5.10
N SER A 236 9.35 21.10 -5.14
CA SER A 236 9.48 21.86 -6.38
C SER A 236 10.84 21.63 -7.05
N GLN A 237 11.90 21.48 -6.23
CA GLN A 237 13.30 21.42 -6.66
C GLN A 237 14.12 20.46 -5.77
N ARG A 238 15.34 20.12 -6.20
CA ARG A 238 16.30 19.28 -5.43
C ARG A 238 17.35 20.15 -4.72
N LEU A 239 16.90 21.09 -3.89
CA LEU A 239 17.78 21.95 -3.11
C LEU A 239 18.09 21.33 -1.74
N GLU A 240 19.31 21.51 -1.25
CA GLU A 240 19.75 21.06 0.09
C GLU A 240 18.76 21.48 1.19
N ARG A 241 18.35 22.75 1.20
CA ARG A 241 17.36 23.28 2.16
C ARG A 241 16.03 22.51 2.19
N LEU A 242 15.63 21.91 1.07
CA LEU A 242 14.38 21.14 0.98
C LEU A 242 14.56 19.75 1.58
N TYR A 243 15.74 19.13 1.40
CA TYR A 243 16.10 17.89 2.11
C TYR A 243 16.19 18.11 3.62
N VAL A 244 16.81 19.22 4.07
CA VAL A 244 16.87 19.58 5.49
C VAL A 244 15.47 19.68 6.08
N LYS A 245 14.60 20.48 5.46
CA LYS A 245 13.20 20.61 5.89
C LYS A 245 12.47 19.27 5.91
N ALA A 246 12.67 18.43 4.90
CA ALA A 246 12.04 17.12 4.81
C ALA A 246 12.48 16.19 5.96
N LEU A 247 13.78 16.03 6.14
CA LEU A 247 14.35 15.16 7.17
C LEU A 247 14.04 15.66 8.58
N SER A 248 14.13 16.99 8.83
CA SER A 248 13.72 17.58 10.11
C SER A 248 12.23 17.32 10.40
N SER A 249 11.38 17.34 9.38
CA SER A 249 9.96 17.04 9.52
C SER A 249 9.72 15.58 9.91
N ILE A 250 10.43 14.62 9.30
CA ILE A 250 10.38 13.21 9.73
C ILE A 250 10.79 13.10 11.20
N ARG A 251 11.91 13.70 11.62
CA ARG A 251 12.37 13.63 13.02
C ARG A 251 11.31 14.17 13.98
N ARG A 252 10.72 15.33 13.67
CA ARG A 252 9.67 15.93 14.48
C ARG A 252 8.45 15.02 14.61
N VAL A 253 7.94 14.53 13.48
CA VAL A 253 6.75 13.66 13.47
C VAL A 253 7.03 12.34 14.17
N PHE A 254 8.21 11.75 13.96
CA PHE A 254 8.65 10.55 14.67
C PHE A 254 8.62 10.77 16.18
N THR A 255 9.24 11.84 16.69
CA THR A 255 9.25 12.14 18.13
C THR A 255 7.84 12.35 18.68
N THR A 256 6.97 13.06 17.95
CA THR A 256 5.57 13.27 18.37
C THR A 256 4.80 11.95 18.46
N VAL A 257 5.06 11.02 17.56
CA VAL A 257 4.34 9.74 17.45
C VAL A 257 4.86 8.69 18.43
N THR A 258 6.18 8.53 18.51
CA THR A 258 6.81 7.41 19.25
C THR A 258 7.26 7.82 20.64
N GLY A 259 7.35 9.12 20.93
CA GLY A 259 7.95 9.67 22.13
C GLY A 259 9.49 9.53 22.19
N GLN A 260 10.12 9.04 21.12
CA GLN A 260 11.56 8.80 21.04
C GLN A 260 12.19 9.65 19.94
N GLN A 261 13.47 9.98 20.06
CA GLN A 261 14.19 10.62 18.95
C GLN A 261 14.52 9.59 17.86
N LEU A 262 14.32 9.97 16.59
CA LEU A 262 14.79 9.16 15.47
C LEU A 262 16.31 9.28 15.35
N LEU A 263 17.01 8.19 15.66
CA LEU A 263 18.45 8.02 15.48
C LEU A 263 18.72 7.04 14.33
N VAL A 264 19.83 7.22 13.63
CA VAL A 264 20.20 6.39 12.48
C VAL A 264 21.65 5.91 12.59
N LYS A 265 21.92 4.63 12.27
CA LYS A 265 23.30 4.13 12.15
C LYS A 265 23.78 4.06 10.71
N TYR A 266 22.87 3.78 9.78
CA TYR A 266 23.17 3.65 8.36
C TYR A 266 22.17 4.45 7.53
N VAL A 267 22.68 5.29 6.63
CA VAL A 267 21.88 6.07 5.68
C VAL A 267 22.36 5.78 4.28
N MET A 268 21.51 5.28 3.40
CA MET A 268 21.81 5.04 1.98
C MET A 268 21.08 6.04 1.10
N ALA A 269 21.82 6.73 0.23
CA ALA A 269 21.25 7.79 -0.60
C ALA A 269 21.95 7.91 -1.96
N ASP A 270 21.48 8.86 -2.76
CA ASP A 270 21.96 9.13 -4.11
C ASP A 270 23.27 9.94 -4.07
N ALA A 271 23.96 9.99 -5.22
CA ALA A 271 25.19 10.78 -5.37
C ALA A 271 24.88 12.27 -5.55
N VAL A 272 24.30 12.88 -4.51
CA VAL A 272 23.89 14.29 -4.48
C VAL A 272 24.47 14.92 -3.21
N ALA A 273 25.45 15.83 -3.35
CA ALA A 273 26.12 16.48 -2.22
C ALA A 273 25.12 17.18 -1.27
N GLY A 274 24.11 17.86 -1.84
CA GLY A 274 23.06 18.49 -1.05
C GLY A 274 22.18 17.51 -0.24
N GLN A 275 22.11 16.23 -0.60
CA GLN A 275 21.47 15.22 0.24
C GLN A 275 22.37 14.87 1.43
N GLN A 276 23.65 14.63 1.19
CA GLN A 276 24.61 14.28 2.24
C GLN A 276 24.77 15.38 3.28
N HIS A 277 24.92 16.64 2.84
CA HIS A 277 24.96 17.79 3.74
C HIS A 277 23.69 17.90 4.58
N ALA A 278 22.51 17.71 3.97
CA ALA A 278 21.24 17.75 4.69
C ALA A 278 21.12 16.63 5.73
N VAL A 279 21.54 15.40 5.40
CA VAL A 279 21.59 14.29 6.35
C VAL A 279 22.53 14.63 7.50
N ASN A 280 23.72 15.17 7.21
CA ASN A 280 24.68 15.56 8.24
C ASN A 280 24.13 16.65 9.16
N GLN A 281 23.47 17.68 8.61
CA GLN A 281 22.88 18.75 9.39
C GLN A 281 21.74 18.26 10.29
N VAL A 282 20.95 17.28 9.83
CA VAL A 282 19.75 16.81 10.55
C VAL A 282 20.03 15.66 11.51
N PHE A 283 20.90 14.72 11.16
CA PHE A 283 21.19 13.53 11.96
C PHE A 283 22.60 13.53 12.57
N GLY A 284 23.57 14.26 12.01
CA GLY A 284 24.94 14.31 12.52
C GLY A 284 25.09 14.99 13.89
N VAL A 285 24.03 15.64 14.38
CA VAL A 285 24.01 16.25 15.72
C VAL A 285 23.96 15.23 16.86
N ASP A 286 23.36 14.06 16.64
CA ASP A 286 23.08 13.07 17.69
C ASP A 286 23.21 11.61 17.22
N SER A 287 23.43 11.38 15.93
CA SER A 287 23.66 10.06 15.36
C SER A 287 25.12 9.94 14.90
N ASP A 288 25.84 8.96 15.42
CA ASP A 288 27.11 8.50 14.82
C ASP A 288 26.78 7.51 13.69
N TYR A 289 26.58 8.03 12.48
CA TYR A 289 26.07 7.27 11.35
C TYR A 289 27.09 7.08 10.22
N VAL A 290 26.87 6.03 9.42
CA VAL A 290 27.61 5.77 8.18
C VAL A 290 26.73 6.15 7.00
N TYR A 291 27.19 7.12 6.21
CA TYR A 291 26.61 7.45 4.91
C TYR A 291 27.10 6.42 3.87
N LEU A 292 26.16 5.70 3.28
CA LEU A 292 26.36 4.65 2.28
C LEU A 292 25.92 5.15 0.92
N MET A 293 26.69 4.81 -0.11
CA MET A 293 26.36 5.11 -1.48
C MET A 293 25.60 3.96 -2.12
N CYS A 294 24.44 4.26 -2.71
CA CYS A 294 23.67 3.27 -3.44
C CYS A 294 24.46 2.77 -4.67
N PHE A 295 24.80 1.48 -4.69
CA PHE A 295 25.59 0.91 -5.78
C PHE A 295 24.90 1.01 -7.15
N TYR A 296 23.56 0.93 -7.19
CA TYR A 296 22.79 1.17 -8.42
C TYR A 296 23.06 2.57 -9.00
N HIS A 297 23.14 3.60 -8.16
CA HIS A 297 23.43 4.96 -8.60
C HIS A 297 24.87 5.14 -9.06
N VAL A 298 25.82 4.43 -8.43
CA VAL A 298 27.20 4.34 -8.93
C VAL A 298 27.21 3.76 -10.34
N MET A 299 26.58 2.59 -10.53
CA MET A 299 26.52 1.94 -11.85
C MET A 299 25.80 2.78 -12.89
N ALA A 300 24.68 3.43 -12.54
CA ALA A 300 23.98 4.33 -13.45
C ALA A 300 24.89 5.47 -13.95
N LYS A 301 25.69 6.06 -13.06
CA LYS A 301 26.64 7.12 -13.39
C LYS A 301 27.87 6.63 -14.15
N VAL A 302 28.37 5.44 -13.82
CA VAL A 302 29.43 4.77 -14.58
C VAL A 302 28.94 4.51 -16.01
N HIS A 303 27.76 3.92 -16.19
CA HIS A 303 27.17 3.70 -17.52
C HIS A 303 26.95 5.00 -18.30
N GLU A 304 26.50 6.08 -17.65
CA GLU A 304 26.43 7.41 -18.30
C GLU A 304 27.79 7.87 -18.83
N LYS A 305 28.87 7.62 -18.09
CA LYS A 305 30.24 8.00 -18.47
C LYS A 305 30.90 7.06 -19.47
N LEU A 306 30.42 5.82 -19.55
CA LEU A 306 30.84 4.84 -20.56
C LEU A 306 30.17 5.08 -21.93
N LYS A 307 29.15 5.95 -22.03
CA LYS A 307 28.54 6.29 -23.32
C LYS A 307 29.58 6.92 -24.26
N GLY A 308 29.93 6.18 -25.31
CA GLY A 308 30.94 6.59 -26.31
C GLY A 308 32.28 5.86 -26.20
N ILE A 309 32.44 4.96 -25.23
CA ILE A 309 33.58 4.04 -25.12
C ILE A 309 33.23 2.72 -25.85
N PRO A 310 34.20 2.02 -26.48
CA PRO A 310 33.94 0.74 -27.14
C PRO A 310 33.35 -0.31 -26.20
N ASP A 311 32.36 -1.08 -26.67
CA ASP A 311 31.59 -2.04 -25.87
C ASP A 311 32.46 -3.08 -25.16
N SER A 312 33.51 -3.58 -25.82
CA SER A 312 34.44 -4.55 -25.23
C SER A 312 35.15 -4.02 -23.97
N LEU A 313 35.37 -2.70 -23.89
CA LEU A 313 35.99 -2.07 -22.74
C LEU A 313 34.94 -1.73 -21.67
N CYS A 314 33.72 -1.39 -22.08
CA CYS A 314 32.59 -1.18 -21.19
C CYS A 314 32.26 -2.46 -20.39
N GLU A 315 32.25 -3.62 -21.04
CA GLU A 315 32.02 -4.92 -20.37
C GLU A 315 33.09 -5.20 -19.30
N GLY A 316 34.36 -4.94 -19.62
CA GLY A 316 35.46 -5.08 -18.67
C GLY A 316 35.31 -4.16 -17.46
N VAL A 317 35.01 -2.88 -17.68
CA VAL A 317 34.78 -1.92 -16.59
C VAL A 317 33.61 -2.33 -15.71
N VAL A 318 32.51 -2.81 -16.30
CA VAL A 318 31.33 -3.25 -15.54
C VAL A 318 31.68 -4.48 -14.68
N ALA A 319 32.40 -5.46 -15.22
CA ALA A 319 32.85 -6.62 -14.45
C ALA A 319 33.77 -6.21 -13.29
N ASP A 320 34.78 -5.38 -13.55
CA ASP A 320 35.69 -4.86 -12.54
C ASP A 320 34.92 -4.10 -11.43
N MET A 321 33.89 -3.32 -11.78
CA MET A 321 33.03 -2.61 -10.82
C MET A 321 32.27 -3.55 -9.89
N TYR A 322 31.76 -4.67 -10.40
CA TYR A 322 31.08 -5.67 -9.59
C TYR A 322 32.06 -6.42 -8.68
N ASP A 323 33.25 -6.76 -9.17
CA ASP A 323 34.29 -7.41 -8.37
C ASP A 323 34.71 -6.50 -7.20
N LEU A 324 34.95 -5.21 -7.47
CA LEU A 324 35.26 -4.21 -6.45
C LEU A 324 34.13 -4.01 -5.45
N HIS A 325 32.87 -4.01 -5.91
CA HIS A 325 31.71 -3.88 -5.02
C HIS A 325 31.60 -5.05 -4.04
N PHE A 326 31.87 -6.25 -4.52
CA PHE A 326 31.76 -7.49 -3.76
C PHE A 326 33.06 -7.92 -3.08
N ALA A 327 34.07 -7.04 -3.03
CA ALA A 327 35.26 -7.26 -2.22
C ALA A 327 34.88 -7.63 -0.77
N SER A 328 35.60 -8.59 -0.19
CA SER A 328 35.27 -9.11 1.15
C SER A 328 35.73 -8.19 2.29
N SER A 329 36.71 -7.33 2.04
CA SER A 329 37.25 -6.38 3.00
C SER A 329 37.90 -5.18 2.31
N GLN A 330 38.30 -4.17 3.11
CA GLN A 330 39.00 -2.99 2.62
C GLN A 330 40.34 -3.37 1.98
N GLU A 331 41.06 -4.33 2.56
CA GLU A 331 42.38 -4.76 2.06
C GLU A 331 42.26 -5.41 0.69
N VAL A 332 41.28 -6.30 0.50
CA VAL A 332 41.00 -6.94 -0.80
C VAL A 332 40.58 -5.91 -1.84
N TYR A 333 39.76 -4.94 -1.45
CA TYR A 333 39.36 -3.85 -2.32
C TYR A 333 40.56 -2.99 -2.76
N ASP A 334 41.44 -2.62 -1.83
CA ASP A 334 42.60 -1.78 -2.12
C ASP A 334 43.57 -2.50 -3.08
N GLU A 335 43.80 -3.80 -2.89
CA GLU A 335 44.60 -4.64 -3.79
C GLU A 335 43.99 -4.72 -5.19
N GLN A 336 42.69 -5.05 -5.29
CA GLN A 336 41.97 -5.13 -6.55
C GLN A 336 41.94 -3.78 -7.28
N MET A 337 41.78 -2.69 -6.53
CA MET A 337 41.69 -1.34 -7.10
C MET A 337 42.99 -0.93 -7.78
N GLN A 338 44.16 -1.27 -7.24
CA GLN A 338 45.44 -0.99 -7.91
C GLN A 338 45.49 -1.65 -9.29
N ILE A 339 45.11 -2.93 -9.35
CA ILE A 339 45.09 -3.71 -10.59
C ILE A 339 44.08 -3.11 -11.58
N VAL A 340 42.88 -2.75 -11.13
CA VAL A 340 41.83 -2.17 -11.96
C VAL A 340 42.22 -0.79 -12.51
N LEU A 341 42.86 0.06 -11.71
CA LEU A 341 43.35 1.37 -12.17
C LEU A 341 44.44 1.23 -13.24
N GLU A 342 45.29 0.21 -13.15
CA GLU A 342 46.28 -0.11 -14.19
C GLU A 342 45.61 -0.62 -15.47
N LYS A 343 44.61 -1.52 -15.38
CA LYS A 343 43.82 -1.97 -16.54
C LYS A 343 43.16 -0.80 -17.26
N TRP A 344 42.63 0.17 -16.51
CA TRP A 344 41.97 1.36 -17.07
C TRP A 344 42.94 2.47 -17.50
N SER A 345 44.26 2.23 -17.50
CA SER A 345 45.28 3.21 -17.90
C SER A 345 45.08 3.78 -19.31
N SER A 346 44.55 2.98 -20.23
CA SER A 346 44.23 3.41 -21.60
C SER A 346 43.09 4.44 -21.68
N GLN A 347 42.31 4.61 -20.60
CA GLN A 347 41.17 5.52 -20.51
C GLN A 347 41.37 6.53 -19.38
N GLU A 348 42.41 7.37 -19.49
CA GLU A 348 42.78 8.34 -18.46
C GLU A 348 41.61 9.24 -18.03
N GLY A 349 40.74 9.63 -18.98
CA GLY A 349 39.54 10.43 -18.69
C GLY A 349 38.56 9.71 -17.76
N PHE A 350 38.27 8.44 -18.02
CA PHE A 350 37.40 7.63 -17.16
C PHE A 350 38.07 7.34 -15.80
N ARG A 351 39.35 6.94 -15.83
CA ARG A 351 40.14 6.66 -14.63
C ARG A 351 40.20 7.87 -13.69
N SER A 352 40.48 9.05 -14.23
CA SER A 352 40.52 10.31 -13.46
C SER A 352 39.15 10.66 -12.87
N TYR A 353 38.08 10.56 -13.69
CA TYR A 353 36.71 10.72 -13.21
C TYR A 353 36.40 9.77 -12.05
N PHE A 354 36.70 8.48 -12.21
CA PHE A 354 36.37 7.46 -11.24
C PHE A 354 37.10 7.69 -9.92
N ASN A 355 38.41 7.93 -9.97
CA ASN A 355 39.23 8.22 -8.80
C ASN A 355 38.73 9.45 -8.03
N ASN A 356 38.39 10.52 -8.74
CA ASN A 356 37.97 11.77 -8.10
C ASN A 356 36.58 11.67 -7.48
N ILE A 357 35.64 10.94 -8.10
CA ILE A 357 34.24 10.88 -7.65
C ILE A 357 33.97 9.69 -6.73
N TRP A 358 34.49 8.50 -7.03
CA TRP A 358 34.09 7.26 -6.33
C TRP A 358 35.15 6.74 -5.36
N MET A 359 36.33 7.36 -5.29
CA MET A 359 37.38 7.01 -4.32
C MET A 359 37.74 8.15 -3.38
N LYS A 360 37.96 9.36 -3.92
CA LYS A 360 38.45 10.51 -3.13
C LYS A 360 37.36 11.44 -2.62
N SER A 361 36.15 11.35 -3.17
CA SER A 361 35.03 12.18 -2.72
C SER A 361 34.33 11.56 -1.51
N GLU A 362 33.36 12.29 -0.97
CA GLU A 362 32.45 11.84 0.07
C GLU A 362 31.57 10.62 -0.33
N PHE A 363 31.48 10.31 -1.63
CA PHE A 363 30.69 9.20 -2.18
C PHE A 363 31.47 7.88 -2.32
N TRP A 364 32.55 7.68 -1.56
CA TRP A 364 33.42 6.53 -1.73
C TRP A 364 32.87 5.20 -1.16
N ARG A 365 31.91 5.26 -0.22
CA ARG A 365 31.38 4.10 0.52
C ARG A 365 30.26 3.37 -0.23
N TRP A 366 30.56 2.80 -1.39
CA TRP A 366 29.61 2.01 -2.18
C TRP A 366 29.83 0.51 -2.07
N GLN A 367 30.95 0.06 -1.49
CA GLN A 367 31.35 -1.34 -1.39
C GLN A 367 30.48 -2.11 -0.38
N CYS A 368 30.23 -3.39 -0.66
CA CYS A 368 29.35 -4.25 0.13
C CYS A 368 29.80 -4.38 1.60
N PHE A 369 31.11 -4.38 1.88
CA PHE A 369 31.64 -4.56 3.23
C PHE A 369 31.37 -3.37 4.18
N HIS A 370 30.97 -2.20 3.66
CA HIS A 370 30.48 -1.09 4.49
C HIS A 370 29.03 -1.26 4.92
N THR A 371 28.24 -2.02 4.15
CA THR A 371 26.84 -2.28 4.45
C THR A 371 26.75 -3.41 5.48
N PRO A 372 25.93 -3.29 6.52
CA PRO A 372 25.76 -4.35 7.50
C PRO A 372 25.31 -5.66 6.83
N SER A 373 25.82 -6.79 7.33
CA SER A 373 25.58 -8.11 6.72
C SER A 373 24.09 -8.47 6.67
N GLY A 374 23.64 -8.87 5.47
CA GLY A 374 22.25 -9.26 5.19
C GLY A 374 21.36 -8.12 4.66
N TYR A 375 21.81 -6.87 4.70
CA TYR A 375 21.05 -5.74 4.18
C TYR A 375 21.28 -5.53 2.68
N ALA A 376 20.35 -4.81 2.04
CA ALA A 376 20.48 -4.47 0.63
C ALA A 376 21.58 -3.41 0.43
N THR A 377 22.43 -3.60 -0.58
CA THR A 377 23.46 -2.65 -1.03
C THR A 377 22.95 -1.68 -2.10
N THR A 378 21.66 -1.78 -2.43
CA THR A 378 20.94 -0.92 -3.38
C THR A 378 19.70 -0.32 -2.70
N ASN A 379 19.26 0.85 -3.15
CA ASN A 379 18.09 1.55 -2.62
C ASN A 379 16.76 1.06 -3.24
N ASN A 380 16.79 0.02 -4.09
CA ASN A 380 15.61 -0.48 -4.80
C ASN A 380 15.29 -1.95 -4.42
N PRO A 381 14.08 -2.26 -3.92
CA PRO A 381 13.64 -3.63 -3.59
C PRO A 381 13.53 -4.63 -4.75
N VAL A 382 13.82 -4.21 -6.00
CA VAL A 382 13.51 -4.98 -7.21
C VAL A 382 14.78 -5.49 -7.92
N GLN A 383 15.82 -5.83 -7.16
CA GLN A 383 16.88 -6.72 -7.64
C GLN A 383 16.93 -7.99 -6.80
#